data_AF-A0A543B3J3-F1
#
_entry.id   AF-A0A543B3J3-F1
#
_cell.length_a   1.000
_cell.length_b   1.000
_cell.length_c   1.000
_cell.angle_alpha   90.00
_cell.angle_beta   90.00
_cell.angle_gamma   90.00
#
_symmetry.space_group_name_H-M   'P 1'
#
loop_
_entity.id
_entity.type
_entity.pdbx_description
1 polymer ?
#
loop_
_entity_poly.entity_id
_entity_poly.type
_entity_poly.pdbx_seq_one_letter_code
_entity_poly.pdbx_strand_id
1 'polypeptide(L)'
;MNPDFAADVTRLDGSTHTLAATRVASWEVMVGGGPERFIVTATGPRRVVNAITTDADRLDDGATVDLTVGGQAVDYPARYALTRSEVDVALADLAGATLPDSRWED
;
A
#
# COMPACT_ATOMS: atom_id res chain seq x y z
N MET A 1 12.67 10.37 -1.41
CA MET A 1 11.52 9.83 -2.17
C MET A 1 11.60 10.38 -3.59
N ASN A 2 11.34 9.57 -4.62
CA ASN A 2 11.24 10.07 -5.99
C ASN A 2 9.98 10.96 -6.11
N PRO A 3 10.10 12.26 -6.42
CA PRO A 3 8.95 13.17 -6.50
C PRO A 3 7.90 12.71 -7.52
N ASP A 4 8.32 12.02 -8.58
CA ASP A 4 7.42 11.52 -9.61
C ASP A 4 6.49 10.43 -9.06
N PHE A 5 6.97 9.61 -8.14
CA PHE A 5 6.17 8.53 -7.57
C PHE A 5 5.07 9.04 -6.64
N ALA A 6 5.33 10.08 -5.84
CA ALA A 6 4.29 10.67 -4.99
C ALA A 6 3.15 11.27 -5.84
N ALA A 7 3.49 11.82 -7.02
CA ALA A 7 2.53 12.28 -8.00
C ALA A 7 1.74 11.11 -8.61
N ASP A 8 2.40 10.01 -8.97
CA ASP A 8 1.74 8.80 -9.49
C ASP A 8 0.73 8.23 -8.49
N VAL A 9 1.08 8.11 -7.21
CA VAL A 9 0.14 7.65 -6.16
C VAL A 9 -1.03 8.62 -6.01
N THR A 10 -0.81 9.92 -6.23
CA THR A 10 -1.89 10.94 -6.15
C THR A 10 -2.86 10.85 -7.34
N ARG A 11 -2.40 10.34 -8.47
CA ARG A 11 -3.25 10.13 -9.66
C ARG A 11 -4.15 8.90 -9.55
N LEU A 12 -3.88 8.01 -8.59
CA LEU A 12 -4.66 6.78 -8.41
C LEU A 12 -6.12 7.10 -8.06
N ASP A 13 -7.04 6.62 -8.87
CA ASP A 13 -8.46 6.97 -8.87
C ASP A 13 -9.38 5.73 -8.80
N GLY A 14 -8.82 4.52 -8.65
CA GLY A 14 -9.59 3.29 -8.55
C GLY A 14 -10.29 2.85 -9.85
N SER A 15 -10.04 3.55 -10.97
CA SER A 15 -10.68 3.27 -12.26
C SER A 15 -9.69 3.30 -13.43
N THR A 16 -9.15 4.47 -13.77
CA THR A 16 -8.24 4.69 -14.89
C THR A 16 -6.79 4.51 -14.46
N HIS A 17 -6.43 4.99 -13.27
CA HIS A 17 -5.12 4.83 -12.67
C HIS A 17 -5.30 4.05 -11.37
N THR A 18 -4.85 2.81 -11.36
CA THR A 18 -5.14 1.87 -10.26
C THR A 18 -3.90 1.21 -9.69
N LEU A 19 -2.72 1.54 -10.22
CA LEU A 19 -1.45 1.00 -9.80
C LEU A 19 -0.33 2.00 -10.09
N ALA A 20 0.54 2.21 -9.11
CA ALA A 20 1.81 2.90 -9.24
C ALA A 20 2.91 1.98 -8.68
N ALA A 21 4.08 1.95 -9.32
CA ALA A 21 5.20 1.17 -8.85
C ALA A 21 6.49 1.98 -8.87
N THR A 22 7.37 1.75 -7.89
CA THR A 22 8.69 2.36 -7.85
C THR A 22 9.68 1.49 -7.09
N ARG A 23 10.94 1.93 -7.05
CA ARG A 23 11.95 1.36 -6.19
C ARG A 23 12.24 2.30 -5.02
N VAL A 24 12.13 1.80 -3.79
CA VAL A 24 12.51 2.51 -2.57
C VAL A 24 13.61 1.72 -1.87
N ALA A 25 14.83 2.26 -1.88
CA ALA A 25 16.02 1.55 -1.42
C ALA A 25 16.15 0.15 -2.06
N SER A 26 16.10 -0.92 -1.27
CA SER A 26 16.17 -2.31 -1.73
C SER A 26 14.82 -2.91 -2.14
N TRP A 27 13.73 -2.17 -2.00
CA TRP A 27 12.36 -2.67 -2.18
C TRP A 27 11.77 -2.23 -3.51
N GLU A 28 11.13 -3.17 -4.20
CA GLU A 28 10.18 -2.87 -5.27
C GLU A 28 8.81 -2.68 -4.64
N VAL A 29 8.27 -1.47 -4.76
CA VAL A 29 7.06 -1.05 -4.06
C VAL A 29 5.95 -0.88 -5.08
N MET A 30 4.79 -1.48 -4.80
CA MET A 30 3.57 -1.29 -5.54
C MET A 30 2.52 -0.65 -4.64
N VAL A 31 1.86 0.39 -5.16
CA VAL A 31 0.70 1.02 -4.53
C VAL A 31 -0.48 0.87 -5.47
N GLY A 32 -1.49 0.11 -5.05
CA GLY A 32 -2.71 -0.13 -5.81
C GLY A 32 -3.93 0.56 -5.20
N GLY A 33 -4.98 0.79 -5.99
CA GLY A 33 -6.27 1.29 -5.50
C GLY A 33 -6.57 2.74 -5.92
N GLY A 34 -7.04 3.53 -4.95
CA GLY A 34 -7.44 4.93 -5.10
C GLY A 34 -8.94 5.14 -5.27
N PRO A 35 -9.45 6.38 -5.09
CA PRO A 35 -8.72 7.50 -4.48
C PRO A 35 -8.74 7.45 -2.94
N GLU A 36 -9.60 6.63 -2.33
CA GLU A 36 -9.81 6.66 -0.87
C GLU A 36 -9.00 5.61 -0.10
N ARG A 37 -8.70 4.49 -0.75
CA ARG A 37 -8.06 3.33 -0.12
C ARG A 37 -6.99 2.77 -1.04
N PHE A 38 -5.91 2.31 -0.43
CA PHE A 38 -4.73 1.88 -1.13
C PHE A 38 -4.19 0.59 -0.53
N ILE A 39 -3.60 -0.26 -1.36
CA ILE A 39 -2.81 -1.41 -0.93
C ILE A 39 -1.35 -1.08 -1.18
N VAL A 40 -0.47 -1.37 -0.23
CA VAL A 40 0.97 -1.22 -0.39
C VAL A 40 1.64 -2.57 -0.19
N THR A 41 2.29 -3.06 -1.26
CA THR A 41 3.10 -4.27 -1.24
C THR A 41 4.54 -3.90 -1.55
N ALA A 42 5.48 -4.38 -0.73
CA ALA A 42 6.90 -4.21 -0.93
C ALA A 42 7.59 -5.56 -1.09
N THR A 43 8.22 -5.76 -2.24
CA THR A 43 9.01 -6.94 -2.54
C THR A 43 10.48 -6.64 -2.33
N GLY A 44 11.07 -7.33 -1.36
CA GLY A 44 12.49 -7.24 -1.05
C GLY A 44 13.24 -8.51 -1.47
N PRO A 45 14.57 -8.55 -1.31
CA PRO A 45 15.38 -9.69 -1.74
C PRO A 45 15.06 -11.03 -1.05
N ARG A 46 14.42 -10.98 0.13
CA ARG A 46 14.22 -12.16 0.99
C ARG A 46 12.77 -12.41 1.41
N ARG A 47 11.89 -11.42 1.22
CA ARG A 47 10.48 -11.48 1.64
C ARG A 47 9.65 -10.47 0.86
N VAL A 48 8.36 -10.75 0.77
CA VAL A 48 7.34 -9.79 0.39
C VAL A 48 6.67 -9.35 1.68
N VAL A 49 6.36 -8.07 1.81
CA VAL A 49 5.59 -7.56 2.95
C VAL A 49 4.47 -6.68 2.45
N ASN A 50 3.32 -6.76 3.11
CA ASN A 50 2.18 -5.87 2.90
C ASN A 50 2.09 -4.92 4.08
N ALA A 51 1.82 -3.65 3.79
CA ALA A 51 1.53 -2.72 4.87
C ALA A 51 0.09 -2.92 5.37
N ILE A 52 -0.07 -2.89 6.69
CA ILE A 52 -1.35 -2.99 7.38
C ILE A 52 -1.74 -1.63 7.99
N THR A 53 -3.04 -1.40 8.08
CA THR A 53 -3.60 -0.20 8.69
C THR A 53 -3.35 -0.20 10.19
N THR A 54 -3.32 1.00 10.76
CA THR A 54 -3.28 1.20 12.22
C THR A 54 -4.67 1.41 12.83
N ASP A 55 -5.71 1.43 11.98
CA ASP A 55 -7.10 1.55 12.39
C ASP A 55 -7.58 0.23 13.02
N ALA A 56 -7.74 0.24 14.35
CA ALA A 56 -8.11 -0.94 15.13
C ALA A 56 -9.44 -1.56 14.70
N ASP A 57 -10.39 -0.77 14.19
CA ASP A 57 -11.69 -1.26 13.74
C ASP A 57 -11.57 -2.07 12.43
N ARG A 58 -10.48 -1.88 11.68
CA ARG A 58 -10.20 -2.59 10.41
C ARG A 58 -9.20 -3.72 10.55
N LEU A 59 -8.63 -3.92 11.73
CA LEU A 59 -7.75 -5.05 12.02
C LEU A 59 -8.52 -6.36 12.22
N ASP A 60 -9.85 -6.33 12.20
CA ASP A 60 -10.67 -7.54 12.25
C ASP A 60 -10.57 -8.35 10.95
N ASP A 61 -10.27 -9.65 11.08
CA ASP A 61 -9.93 -10.55 9.98
C ASP A 61 -11.13 -10.90 9.08
N GLY A 62 -12.34 -10.54 9.47
CA GLY A 62 -13.56 -10.83 8.70
C GLY A 62 -13.97 -9.73 7.72
N ALA A 63 -13.45 -8.51 7.87
CA ALA A 63 -13.86 -7.37 7.05
C ALA A 63 -13.10 -7.33 5.72
N THR A 64 -13.81 -7.06 4.62
CA THR A 64 -13.23 -6.85 3.30
C THR A 64 -13.59 -5.48 2.74
N VAL A 65 -12.79 -5.00 1.79
CA VAL A 65 -13.07 -3.83 0.97
C VAL A 65 -12.87 -4.15 -0.50
N ASP A 66 -13.75 -3.58 -1.33
CA ASP A 66 -13.66 -3.74 -2.79
C ASP A 66 -12.67 -2.72 -3.34
N LEU A 67 -11.63 -3.17 -4.03
CA LEU A 67 -10.58 -2.32 -4.59
C LEU A 67 -10.23 -2.74 -6.01
N THR A 68 -10.01 -1.75 -6.89
CA THR A 68 -9.45 -1.99 -8.21
C THR A 68 -7.95 -1.78 -8.18
N VAL A 69 -7.17 -2.83 -8.43
CA VAL A 69 -5.71 -2.77 -8.50
C VAL A 69 -5.25 -3.32 -9.85
N GLY A 70 -4.46 -2.53 -10.59
CA GLY A 70 -3.99 -2.93 -11.92
C GLY A 70 -5.14 -3.23 -12.91
N GLY A 71 -6.28 -2.56 -12.76
CA GLY A 71 -7.48 -2.76 -13.57
C GLY A 71 -8.29 -4.01 -13.20
N GLN A 72 -8.01 -4.66 -12.08
CA GLN A 72 -8.76 -5.83 -11.59
C GLN A 72 -9.49 -5.47 -10.30
N ALA A 73 -10.80 -5.71 -10.25
CA ALA A 73 -11.59 -5.59 -9.02
C ALA A 73 -11.34 -6.82 -8.14
N VAL A 74 -10.94 -6.59 -6.89
CA VAL A 74 -10.55 -7.61 -5.93
C VAL A 74 -11.06 -7.23 -4.55
N ASP A 75 -11.56 -8.21 -3.80
CA ASP A 75 -11.92 -8.06 -2.40
C ASP A 75 -10.66 -8.24 -1.56
N TYR A 76 -10.21 -7.16 -0.92
CA TYR A 76 -9.05 -7.19 -0.03
C TYR A 76 -9.49 -7.24 1.44
N PRO A 77 -8.78 -7.97 2.31
CA PRO A 77 -8.96 -7.82 3.75
C PRO A 77 -8.78 -6.35 4.17
N ALA A 78 -9.72 -5.82 4.96
CA ALA A 78 -9.77 -4.41 5.33
C ALA A 78 -8.51 -3.94 6.05
N ARG A 79 -7.81 -4.87 6.74
CA ARG A 79 -6.53 -4.60 7.41
C ARG A 79 -5.41 -4.15 6.47
N TYR A 80 -5.47 -4.48 5.18
CA TYR A 80 -4.46 -4.02 4.19
C TYR A 80 -4.88 -2.72 3.48
N ALA A 81 -6.10 -2.24 3.70
CA ALA A 81 -6.64 -1.08 3.02
C ALA A 81 -6.27 0.22 3.75
N LEU A 82 -5.21 0.85 3.27
CA LEU A 82 -4.62 2.03 3.86
C LEU A 82 -5.29 3.31 3.40
N THR A 83 -5.32 4.29 4.29
CA THR A 83 -5.53 5.70 3.93
C THR A 83 -4.30 6.29 3.25
N ARG A 84 -4.46 7.45 2.58
CA ARG A 84 -3.33 8.13 1.94
C ARG A 84 -2.19 8.46 2.91
N SER A 85 -2.52 8.94 4.10
CA SER A 85 -1.54 9.25 5.14
C SER A 85 -0.76 8.01 5.58
N GLU A 86 -1.40 6.85 5.66
CA GLU A 86 -0.73 5.60 6.01
C GLU A 86 0.20 5.12 4.89
N VAL A 87 -0.17 5.34 3.62
CA VAL A 87 0.74 5.10 2.48
C VAL A 87 2.00 5.95 2.61
N ASP A 88 1.86 7.26 2.87
CA ASP A 88 3.02 8.15 2.98
C ASP A 88 3.96 7.72 4.12
N VAL A 89 3.41 7.26 5.25
CA VAL A 89 4.18 6.71 6.36
C VAL A 89 4.83 5.37 6.00
N ALA A 90 4.14 4.45 5.33
CA ALA A 90 4.70 3.18 4.88
C ALA A 90 5.87 3.39 3.89
N LEU A 91 5.78 4.40 3.01
CA LEU A 91 6.89 4.76 2.13
C LEU A 91 8.09 5.32 2.89
N ALA A 92 7.85 6.07 3.97
CA ALA A 92 8.91 6.56 4.85
C ALA A 92 9.60 5.42 5.62
N ASP A 93 8.82 4.45 6.13
CA ASP A 93 9.32 3.22 6.77
C ASP A 93 10.27 2.45 5.85
N LEU A 94 9.87 2.21 4.60
CA LEU A 94 10.70 1.55 3.59
C LEU A 94 11.98 2.32 3.28
N ALA A 95 11.88 3.65 3.14
CA ALA A 95 13.03 4.51 2.88
C ALA A 95 14.02 4.53 4.07
N GLY A 96 13.50 4.43 5.30
CA GLY A 96 14.27 4.34 6.53
C GLY A 96 14.65 2.92 6.95
N ALA A 97 14.36 1.92 6.13
CA ALA A 97 14.59 0.49 6.43
C ALA A 97 14.00 0.04 7.79
N THR A 98 12.88 0.62 8.20
CA THR A 98 12.20 0.35 9.47
C THR A 98 10.84 -0.27 9.18
N LEU A 99 10.69 -1.57 9.43
CA LEU A 99 9.46 -2.31 9.14
C LEU A 99 8.88 -2.86 10.45
N PRO A 100 8.15 -2.06 11.23
CA PRO A 100 7.57 -2.51 12.49
C PRO A 100 6.41 -3.50 12.23
N ASP A 101 6.30 -4.54 13.05
CA ASP A 101 5.24 -5.56 12.95
C ASP A 101 3.82 -4.98 13.13
N SER A 102 3.71 -3.79 13.74
CA SER A 102 2.43 -3.07 13.83
C SER A 102 1.98 -2.42 12.52
N ARG A 103 2.82 -2.45 11.47
CA ARG A 103 2.51 -1.87 10.15
C ARG A 103 2.87 -2.79 8.98
N TRP A 104 3.64 -3.86 9.19
CA TRP A 104 4.06 -4.75 8.11
C TRP A 104 3.81 -6.20 8.47
N GLU A 105 3.25 -6.94 7.53
CA GLU A 105 3.01 -8.39 7.61
C GLU A 105 3.68 -9.06 6.40
N ASP A 106 4.31 -10.24 6.63
CA ASP A 106 5.04 -11.02 5.62
C ASP A 106 4.27 -12.23 5.07
#